data_AF-A0AB36BJQ6-F1
#
_entry.id   AF-A0AB36BJQ6-F1
#
_cell.length_a   1.000
_cell.length_b   1.000
_cell.length_c   1.000
_cell.angle_alpha   90.00
_cell.angle_beta   90.00
_cell.angle_gamma   90.00
#
_symmetry.space_group_name_H-M   'P 1'
#
loop_
_entity.id
_entity.type
_entity.pdbx_description
1 polymer ?
#
loop_
_entity_poly.entity_id
_entity_poly.type
_entity_poly.pdbx_seq_one_letter_code
_entity_poly.pdbx_strand_id
1 'polypeptide(L)'
;MEEEKRRKLTSKQIFIGVLSVIAILVIGLMIWIYHQTSPSGELDDLKKAVHSKDYQDISKHLSSSKYDISDSDIERLTMYIHKDIGLKNFDKQINQLKKSSKKENTDGKIGQIKDKHNQVILTVTNDGKKLFFVDKIHIEPMYHPVYIKEADNPASYQFENHDSSKDIKAKGNETTEIGEFIVGKYDVETTKELEQGSMDGQLTIDTSKKDKDKKIIAQQDFKQAQFKTEVSDAGDIDKNSLKINIDGKDKTYKEGKVYGYFPIEQTPDIYIKGDFDGETYKTNVRSIPNTNGVETLQFKFNQDAINKHKAKNKRIENKAKGFMKDYTEALNKAYKSSNFDDVSDYFVPNTDTANHIKKKVESKQKSKFKDGEVSNIKKDKSTINLVYKKEDEKNRQITSEYELQYDDKKEEFKIKSYQDI
;
A
#
# COMPACT_ATOMS: atom_id res chain seq x y z
N MET A 1 18.23 -14.60 109.24
CA MET A 1 18.55 -13.17 109.03
C MET A 1 19.49 -13.10 107.84
N GLU A 2 18.97 -12.92 106.65
CA GLU A 2 19.71 -12.43 105.48
C GLU A 2 18.76 -11.51 104.70
N GLU A 3 19.07 -10.22 104.73
CA GLU A 3 18.29 -9.15 104.11
C GLU A 3 18.77 -8.96 102.67
N GLU A 4 17.87 -9.20 101.71
CA GLU A 4 18.14 -9.06 100.28
C GLU A 4 18.28 -7.57 99.90
N LYS A 5 19.53 -7.09 99.76
CA LYS A 5 19.82 -5.72 99.30
C LYS A 5 19.39 -5.52 97.83
N ARG A 6 18.16 -5.06 97.60
CA ARG A 6 17.73 -4.54 96.29
C ARG A 6 18.49 -3.26 95.95
N ARG A 7 19.43 -3.35 95.01
CA ARG A 7 20.11 -2.18 94.43
C ARG A 7 19.09 -1.27 93.74
N LYS A 8 18.86 -0.07 94.28
CA LYS A 8 18.10 0.99 93.59
C LYS A 8 18.97 1.57 92.48
N LEU A 9 18.54 1.40 91.22
CA LEU A 9 19.18 2.01 90.06
C LEU A 9 19.12 3.54 90.16
N THR A 10 20.22 4.22 89.86
CA THR A 10 20.28 5.70 89.86
C THR A 10 19.53 6.27 88.65
N SER A 11 18.99 7.51 88.73
CA SER A 11 18.24 8.13 87.62
C SER A 11 19.03 8.21 86.31
N LYS A 12 20.37 8.34 86.39
CA LYS A 12 21.28 8.24 85.23
C LYS A 12 21.31 6.85 84.61
N GLN A 13 21.26 5.78 85.39
CA GLN A 13 21.22 4.40 84.88
C GLN A 13 19.87 4.07 84.24
N ILE A 14 18.77 4.60 84.78
CA ILE A 14 17.44 4.49 84.17
C ILE A 14 17.40 5.27 82.84
N PHE A 15 17.96 6.48 82.80
CA PHE A 15 18.04 7.29 81.58
C PHE A 15 18.88 6.61 80.48
N ILE A 16 20.05 6.06 80.82
CA ILE A 16 20.89 5.30 79.88
C ILE A 16 20.17 4.03 79.40
N GLY A 17 19.47 3.33 80.30
CA GLY A 17 18.65 2.17 79.95
C GLY A 17 17.55 2.49 78.94
N VAL A 18 16.79 3.57 79.18
CA VAL A 18 15.74 4.04 78.27
C VAL A 18 16.33 4.49 76.92
N LEU A 19 17.45 5.22 76.94
CA LEU A 19 18.14 5.66 75.71
C LEU A 19 18.64 4.46 74.88
N SER A 20 19.10 3.40 75.56
CA SER A 20 19.55 2.16 74.91
C SER A 20 18.39 1.39 74.27
N VAL A 21 17.23 1.32 74.94
CA VAL A 21 16.02 0.70 74.37
C VAL A 21 15.50 1.49 73.16
N ILE A 22 15.47 2.83 73.24
CA ILE A 22 15.11 3.68 72.11
C ILE A 22 16.09 3.49 70.95
N ALA A 23 17.40 3.41 71.21
CA ALA A 23 18.39 3.15 70.18
C ALA A 23 18.19 1.78 69.51
N ILE A 24 17.87 0.72 70.27
CA ILE A 24 17.55 -0.61 69.72
C ILE A 24 16.29 -0.56 68.85
N LEU A 25 15.24 0.16 69.29
CA LEU A 25 14.02 0.33 68.51
C LEU A 25 14.30 1.10 67.21
N VAL A 26 15.07 2.19 67.27
CA VAL A 26 15.47 2.97 66.09
C VAL A 26 16.34 2.14 65.14
N ILE A 27 17.28 1.34 65.65
CA ILE A 27 18.08 0.42 64.83
C ILE A 27 17.19 -0.64 64.18
N GLY A 28 16.25 -1.23 64.92
CA GLY A 28 15.27 -2.18 64.37
C GLY A 28 14.41 -1.56 63.27
N LEU A 29 13.95 -0.33 63.47
CA LEU A 29 13.18 0.45 62.50
C LEU A 29 14.04 0.83 61.28
N MET A 30 15.31 1.18 61.47
CA MET A 30 16.25 1.43 60.38
C MET A 30 16.59 0.17 59.60
N ILE A 31 16.74 -0.99 60.24
CA ILE A 31 16.95 -2.28 59.56
C ILE A 31 15.70 -2.65 58.75
N TRP A 32 14.50 -2.45 59.30
CA TRP A 32 13.24 -2.72 58.61
C TRP A 32 13.04 -1.79 57.41
N ILE A 33 13.29 -0.49 57.56
CA ILE A 33 13.28 0.49 56.46
C ILE A 33 14.34 0.10 55.43
N TYR A 34 15.59 -0.14 55.83
CA TYR A 34 16.67 -0.53 54.93
C TYR A 34 16.33 -1.79 54.12
N HIS A 35 15.66 -2.77 54.73
CA HIS A 35 15.24 -3.97 54.01
C HIS A 35 14.16 -3.69 52.97
N GLN A 36 13.19 -2.80 53.22
CA GLN A 36 12.17 -2.40 52.25
C GLN A 36 12.70 -1.45 51.17
N THR A 37 13.61 -0.55 51.53
CA THR A 37 14.10 0.50 50.62
C THR A 37 15.36 0.10 49.87
N SER A 38 15.94 -1.08 50.13
CA SER A 38 17.12 -1.58 49.41
C SER A 38 16.78 -2.06 47.99
N PRO A 39 17.76 -2.08 47.05
CA PRO A 39 17.60 -2.64 45.72
C PRO A 39 17.10 -4.09 45.72
N SER A 40 17.56 -4.88 46.69
CA SER A 40 17.13 -6.28 46.83
C SER A 40 15.71 -6.42 47.36
N GLY A 41 15.31 -5.53 48.28
CA GLY A 41 13.94 -5.46 48.80
C GLY A 41 12.93 -5.06 47.74
N GLU A 42 13.24 -4.01 46.97
CA GLU A 42 12.40 -3.52 45.88
C GLU A 42 12.18 -4.61 44.79
N LEU A 43 13.22 -5.39 44.47
CA LEU A 43 13.10 -6.56 43.58
C LEU A 43 12.29 -7.72 44.19
N ASP A 44 12.29 -7.88 45.52
CA ASP A 44 11.46 -8.87 46.22
C ASP A 44 9.99 -8.48 46.22
N ASP A 45 9.69 -7.20 46.42
CA ASP A 45 8.33 -6.69 46.47
C ASP A 45 7.72 -6.69 45.06
N LEU A 46 8.45 -6.24 44.03
CA LEU A 46 8.03 -6.44 42.63
C LEU A 46 7.75 -7.91 42.32
N LYS A 47 8.59 -8.84 42.80
CA LYS A 47 8.36 -10.28 42.58
C LYS A 47 7.06 -10.74 43.22
N LYS A 48 6.78 -10.37 44.47
CA LYS A 48 5.53 -10.74 45.16
C LYS A 48 4.31 -10.14 44.47
N ALA A 49 4.40 -8.86 44.08
CA ALA A 49 3.35 -8.16 43.37
C ALA A 49 3.02 -8.83 42.03
N VAL A 50 4.05 -9.19 41.25
CA VAL A 50 3.88 -9.98 40.01
C VAL A 50 3.24 -11.33 40.30
N HIS A 51 3.71 -12.13 41.26
CA HIS A 51 3.12 -13.45 41.56
C HIS A 51 1.65 -13.37 41.96
N SER A 52 1.27 -12.34 42.71
CA SER A 52 -0.10 -12.10 43.17
C SER A 52 -0.98 -11.37 42.16
N LYS A 53 -0.40 -10.89 41.05
CA LYS A 53 -1.03 -9.99 40.06
C LYS A 53 -1.60 -8.72 40.70
N ASP A 54 -0.91 -8.19 41.71
CA ASP A 54 -1.27 -6.93 42.33
C ASP A 54 -0.79 -5.76 41.45
N TYR A 55 -1.63 -5.38 40.47
CA TYR A 55 -1.27 -4.35 39.49
C TYR A 55 -0.96 -2.99 40.12
N GLN A 56 -1.66 -2.64 41.20
CA GLN A 56 -1.44 -1.38 41.90
C GLN A 56 -0.12 -1.37 42.66
N ASP A 57 0.34 -2.53 43.14
CA ASP A 57 1.66 -2.62 43.76
C ASP A 57 2.77 -2.70 42.71
N ILE A 58 2.55 -3.40 41.59
CA ILE A 58 3.50 -3.42 40.47
C ILE A 58 3.75 -2.01 39.92
N SER A 59 2.71 -1.18 39.77
CA SER A 59 2.86 0.19 39.22
C SER A 59 3.78 1.08 40.05
N LYS A 60 3.84 0.88 41.38
CA LYS A 60 4.75 1.63 42.27
C LYS A 60 6.23 1.34 42.03
N HIS A 61 6.52 0.17 41.47
CA HIS A 61 7.88 -0.29 41.21
C HIS A 61 8.37 0.01 39.80
N LEU A 62 7.46 0.34 38.87
CA LEU A 62 7.79 0.63 37.49
C LEU A 62 7.74 2.13 37.25
N SER A 63 8.71 2.62 36.49
CA SER A 63 8.70 4.00 36.01
C SER A 63 9.38 4.05 34.66
N SER A 64 8.99 5.02 33.83
CA SER A 64 9.66 5.25 32.56
C SER A 64 10.00 6.71 32.38
N SER A 65 11.13 6.93 31.72
CA SER A 65 11.59 8.25 31.30
C SER A 65 10.89 8.77 30.04
N LYS A 66 10.17 7.89 29.32
CA LYS A 66 9.63 8.17 27.97
C LYS A 66 8.11 8.42 27.97
N TYR A 67 7.34 7.53 28.58
CA TYR A 67 5.88 7.59 28.62
C TYR A 67 5.36 7.22 30.02
N ASP A 68 4.22 7.78 30.40
CA ASP A 68 3.51 7.32 31.60
C ASP A 68 3.03 5.88 31.38
N ILE A 69 3.11 5.06 32.44
CA ILE A 69 2.75 3.64 32.36
C ILE A 69 1.30 3.50 32.83
N SER A 70 0.40 3.20 31.91
CA SER A 70 -1.02 3.02 32.22
C SER A 70 -1.29 1.74 33.03
N ASP A 71 -2.40 1.68 33.75
CA ASP A 71 -2.84 0.45 34.44
C ASP A 71 -2.95 -0.73 33.46
N SER A 72 -3.41 -0.47 32.23
CA SER A 72 -3.54 -1.48 31.19
C SER A 72 -2.18 -2.02 30.71
N ASP A 73 -1.14 -1.18 30.73
CA ASP A 73 0.23 -1.59 30.44
C ASP A 73 0.77 -2.51 31.54
N ILE A 74 0.52 -2.17 32.80
CA ILE A 74 0.88 -3.01 33.94
C ILE A 74 0.22 -4.39 33.84
N GLU A 75 -1.07 -4.43 33.49
CA GLU A 75 -1.80 -5.68 33.32
C GLU A 75 -1.19 -6.55 32.20
N ARG A 76 -0.93 -5.95 31.03
CA ARG A 76 -0.34 -6.61 29.86
C ARG A 76 1.06 -7.15 30.15
N LEU A 77 1.92 -6.34 30.74
CA LEU A 77 3.26 -6.75 31.16
C LEU A 77 3.20 -7.93 32.14
N THR A 78 2.31 -7.85 33.14
CA THR A 78 2.13 -8.91 34.13
C THR A 78 1.66 -10.21 33.48
N MET A 79 0.69 -10.13 32.56
CA MET A 79 0.23 -11.28 31.79
C MET A 79 1.34 -11.89 30.94
N TYR A 80 2.15 -11.06 30.28
CA TYR A 80 3.30 -11.50 29.48
C TYR A 80 4.33 -12.24 30.35
N ILE A 81 4.63 -11.72 31.55
CA ILE A 81 5.53 -12.40 32.49
C ILE A 81 4.99 -13.78 32.87
N HIS A 82 3.68 -13.93 33.12
CA HIS A 82 3.10 -15.21 33.49
C HIS A 82 3.08 -16.22 32.34
N LYS A 83 2.66 -15.77 31.14
CA LYS A 83 2.36 -16.65 30.01
C LYS A 83 3.58 -16.91 29.13
N ASP A 84 4.38 -15.88 28.85
CA ASP A 84 5.45 -15.94 27.84
C ASP A 84 6.84 -16.10 28.46
N ILE A 85 7.10 -15.47 29.61
CA ILE A 85 8.37 -15.65 30.37
C ILE A 85 8.27 -16.87 31.30
N GLY A 86 7.14 -16.99 32.00
CA GLY A 86 6.91 -17.96 33.07
C GLY A 86 7.54 -17.55 34.41
N LEU A 87 6.76 -17.67 35.50
CA LEU A 87 7.17 -17.23 36.84
C LEU A 87 8.50 -17.84 37.31
N LYS A 88 8.80 -19.10 36.96
CA LYS A 88 10.08 -19.75 37.33
C LYS A 88 11.29 -19.04 36.71
N ASN A 89 11.18 -18.64 35.45
CA ASN A 89 12.28 -17.96 34.76
C ASN A 89 12.37 -16.50 35.20
N PHE A 90 11.24 -15.85 35.42
CA PHE A 90 11.19 -14.52 36.03
C PHE A 90 11.88 -14.49 37.40
N ASP A 91 11.57 -15.44 38.29
CA ASP A 91 12.20 -15.58 39.60
C ASP A 91 13.72 -15.76 39.54
N LYS A 92 14.19 -16.57 38.58
CA LYS A 92 15.61 -16.79 38.34
C LYS A 92 16.31 -15.49 37.97
N GLN A 93 15.70 -14.70 37.09
CA GLN A 93 16.25 -13.41 36.64
C GLN A 93 16.23 -12.37 37.77
N ILE A 94 15.15 -12.28 38.54
CA ILE A 94 15.08 -11.44 39.75
C ILE A 94 16.22 -11.79 40.73
N ASN A 95 16.44 -13.07 40.99
CA ASN A 95 17.51 -13.51 41.89
C ASN A 95 18.91 -13.19 41.35
N GLN A 96 19.10 -13.19 40.03
CA GLN A 96 20.35 -12.75 39.41
C GLN A 96 20.55 -11.24 39.57
N LEU A 97 19.50 -10.44 39.35
CA LEU A 97 19.54 -8.99 39.53
C LEU A 97 19.89 -8.60 40.96
N LYS A 98 19.32 -9.28 41.97
CA LYS A 98 19.67 -9.07 43.38
C LYS A 98 21.13 -9.36 43.71
N LYS A 99 21.73 -10.37 43.06
CA LYS A 99 23.17 -10.67 43.24
C LYS A 99 24.03 -9.59 42.61
N SER A 100 23.61 -9.05 41.47
CA SER A 100 24.30 -7.95 40.78
C SER A 100 24.19 -6.63 41.53
N SER A 101 23.02 -6.32 42.11
CA SER A 101 22.78 -5.07 42.84
C SER A 101 23.59 -4.95 44.14
N LYS A 102 24.13 -6.07 44.66
CA LYS A 102 24.97 -6.10 45.88
C LYS A 102 26.45 -5.88 45.60
N LYS A 103 26.88 -5.81 44.34
CA LYS A 103 28.28 -5.59 43.97
C LYS A 103 28.56 -4.08 43.90
N GLU A 104 29.45 -3.60 44.76
CA GLU A 104 29.72 -2.16 45.01
C GLU A 104 30.31 -1.34 43.84
N ASN A 105 30.53 -1.89 42.63
CA ASN A 105 31.38 -1.22 41.63
C ASN A 105 30.89 -1.30 40.17
N THR A 106 29.63 -0.95 39.88
CA THR A 106 29.25 -0.78 38.46
C THR A 106 28.34 0.43 38.26
N ASP A 107 28.86 1.39 37.50
CA ASP A 107 28.16 2.56 37.00
C ASP A 107 26.82 2.17 36.33
N GLY A 108 25.74 2.72 36.85
CA GLY A 108 24.46 2.90 36.16
C GLY A 108 23.56 1.67 35.94
N LYS A 109 24.07 0.47 35.61
CA LYS A 109 23.21 -0.65 35.15
C LYS A 109 23.34 -1.93 35.99
N ILE A 110 22.24 -2.34 36.64
CA ILE A 110 22.16 -3.59 37.42
C ILE A 110 21.94 -4.80 36.51
N GLY A 111 21.03 -4.68 35.54
CA GLY A 111 20.76 -5.77 34.61
C GLY A 111 19.43 -5.62 33.87
N GLN A 112 18.93 -6.74 33.36
CA GLN A 112 17.75 -6.81 32.50
C GLN A 112 16.94 -8.07 32.79
N ILE A 113 15.62 -7.98 32.62
CA ILE A 113 14.71 -9.13 32.52
C ILE A 113 14.40 -9.32 31.05
N LYS A 114 14.53 -10.56 30.58
CA LYS A 114 14.35 -10.95 29.19
C LYS A 114 13.36 -12.10 29.04
N ASP A 115 12.74 -12.20 27.88
CA ASP A 115 11.91 -13.34 27.53
C ASP A 115 12.71 -14.52 26.96
N LYS A 116 11.99 -15.59 26.57
CA LYS A 116 12.57 -16.80 25.97
C LYS A 116 13.28 -16.57 24.63
N HIS A 117 12.99 -15.45 23.95
CA HIS A 117 13.63 -15.04 22.70
C HIS A 117 14.76 -14.02 22.93
N ASN A 118 15.19 -13.83 24.18
CA ASN A 118 16.24 -12.88 24.59
C ASN A 118 15.86 -11.40 24.30
N GLN A 119 14.57 -11.10 24.15
CA GLN A 119 14.05 -9.73 24.09
C GLN A 119 14.05 -9.14 25.49
N VAL A 120 14.58 -7.93 25.63
CA VAL A 120 14.60 -7.21 26.91
C VAL A 120 13.20 -6.67 27.20
N ILE A 121 12.69 -6.98 28.38
CA ILE A 121 11.34 -6.64 28.84
C ILE A 121 11.39 -5.53 29.88
N LEU A 122 12.29 -5.66 30.85
CA LEU A 122 12.56 -4.65 31.87
C LEU A 122 14.07 -4.40 31.95
N THR A 123 14.46 -3.15 32.12
CA THR A 123 15.82 -2.76 32.48
C THR A 123 15.85 -2.30 33.93
N VAL A 124 16.88 -2.71 34.67
CA VAL A 124 17.08 -2.32 36.06
C VAL A 124 18.39 -1.56 36.18
N THR A 125 18.31 -0.31 36.63
CA THR A 125 19.43 0.62 36.79
C THR A 125 19.54 1.09 38.24
N ASN A 126 20.72 1.55 38.62
CA ASN A 126 20.90 2.26 39.89
C ASN A 126 20.47 3.72 39.69
N ASP A 127 19.61 4.24 40.56
CA ASP A 127 19.09 5.61 40.49
C ASP A 127 20.16 6.67 40.89
N GLY A 128 21.33 6.25 41.41
CA GLY A 128 22.47 7.12 41.70
C GLY A 128 22.27 8.19 42.79
N LYS A 129 21.02 8.54 43.13
CA LYS A 129 20.64 9.46 44.20
C LYS A 129 20.67 8.72 45.54
N LYS A 130 21.79 8.84 46.26
CA LYS A 130 21.89 8.46 47.67
C LYS A 130 21.13 9.46 48.53
N LEU A 131 19.83 9.23 48.75
CA LEU A 131 19.10 9.91 49.83
C LEU A 131 19.41 9.16 51.13
N PHE A 132 20.18 9.79 52.03
CA PHE A 132 20.40 9.33 53.41
C PHE A 132 20.78 7.84 53.54
N PHE A 133 21.80 7.38 52.79
CA PHE A 133 22.41 6.03 52.88
C PHE A 133 21.65 4.85 52.26
N VAL A 134 20.63 5.09 51.42
CA VAL A 134 19.93 4.02 50.68
C VAL A 134 20.15 4.16 49.17
N ASP A 135 20.59 3.07 48.53
CA ASP A 135 20.64 2.97 47.08
C ASP A 135 19.25 2.60 46.55
N LYS A 136 18.68 3.41 45.65
CA LYS A 136 17.40 3.12 44.99
C LYS A 136 17.63 2.57 43.58
N ILE A 137 16.76 1.70 43.11
CA ILE A 137 16.78 1.22 41.73
C ILE A 137 15.67 1.86 40.90
N HIS A 138 15.90 1.91 39.59
CA HIS A 138 14.91 2.29 38.62
C HIS A 138 14.63 1.09 37.72
N ILE A 139 13.36 0.67 37.67
CA ILE A 139 12.91 -0.47 36.88
C ILE A 139 12.04 0.07 35.75
N GLU A 140 12.56 -0.01 34.53
CA GLU A 140 11.94 0.59 33.35
C GLU A 140 11.48 -0.49 32.35
N PRO A 141 10.20 -0.48 31.95
CA PRO A 141 9.74 -1.28 30.82
C PRO A 141 10.40 -0.88 29.50
N MET A 142 10.76 -1.88 28.71
CA MET A 142 11.27 -1.63 27.36
C MET A 142 10.13 -1.48 26.37
N TYR A 143 10.19 -0.38 25.61
CA TYR A 143 9.31 -0.14 24.47
C TYR A 143 9.91 -0.75 23.21
N HIS A 144 9.07 -1.40 22.42
CA HIS A 144 9.45 -2.11 21.21
C HIS A 144 8.75 -1.52 20.01
N PRO A 145 9.48 -1.20 18.92
CA PRO A 145 8.87 -0.67 17.71
C PRO A 145 7.98 -1.72 17.06
N VAL A 146 6.79 -1.27 16.68
CA VAL A 146 5.79 -2.03 15.96
C VAL A 146 5.65 -1.43 14.57
N TYR A 147 5.45 -2.30 13.59
CA TYR A 147 5.39 -1.94 12.19
C TYR A 147 4.09 -2.42 11.56
N ILE A 148 3.68 -1.76 10.49
CA ILE A 148 2.60 -2.18 9.62
C ILE A 148 3.14 -2.42 8.21
N LYS A 149 2.51 -3.34 7.47
CA LYS A 149 2.83 -3.62 6.07
C LYS A 149 1.66 -3.24 5.21
N GLU A 150 1.84 -2.24 4.34
CA GLU A 150 0.80 -1.87 3.39
C GLU A 150 0.88 -2.66 2.09
N ALA A 151 -0.29 -2.88 1.50
CA ALA A 151 -0.40 -3.45 0.16
C ALA A 151 -0.18 -2.36 -0.90
N ASP A 152 -0.80 -2.48 -2.09
CA ASP A 152 -0.50 -1.59 -3.22
C ASP A 152 -0.84 -0.10 -2.99
N ASN A 153 -1.81 0.22 -2.13
CA ASN A 153 -2.25 1.60 -1.94
C ASN A 153 -1.61 2.23 -0.69
N PRO A 154 -1.14 3.49 -0.77
CA PRO A 154 -0.75 4.24 0.42
C PRO A 154 -1.98 4.47 1.31
N ALA A 155 -1.75 4.55 2.62
CA ALA A 155 -2.80 4.79 3.61
C ALA A 155 -2.27 5.62 4.78
N SER A 156 -3.17 6.29 5.50
CA SER A 156 -2.88 6.90 6.79
C SER A 156 -3.59 6.12 7.90
N TYR A 157 -2.99 6.08 9.08
CA TYR A 157 -3.51 5.38 10.25
C TYR A 157 -3.63 6.35 11.42
N GLN A 158 -4.85 6.50 11.93
CA GLN A 158 -5.17 7.35 13.07
C GLN A 158 -5.58 6.48 14.26
N PHE A 159 -4.85 6.61 15.37
CA PHE A 159 -5.11 5.85 16.60
C PHE A 159 -4.45 6.51 17.82
N GLU A 160 -4.90 6.15 19.01
CA GLU A 160 -4.29 6.63 20.26
C GLU A 160 -3.14 5.72 20.73
N ASN A 161 -2.02 6.33 21.16
CA ASN A 161 -0.91 5.61 21.78
C ASN A 161 -0.15 6.48 22.78
N HIS A 162 0.03 5.99 24.02
CA HIS A 162 0.67 6.71 25.13
C HIS A 162 0.09 8.12 25.33
N ASP A 163 -1.24 8.19 25.51
CA ASP A 163 -2.01 9.43 25.72
C ASP A 163 -1.87 10.49 24.61
N SER A 164 -1.50 10.05 23.41
CA SER A 164 -1.36 10.93 22.26
C SER A 164 -1.91 10.30 20.98
N SER A 165 -2.68 11.11 20.26
CA SER A 165 -3.17 10.76 18.93
C SER A 165 -1.99 10.63 17.95
N LYS A 166 -1.98 9.54 17.20
CA LYS A 166 -1.00 9.25 16.14
C LYS A 166 -1.68 9.40 14.80
N ASP A 167 -0.98 9.99 13.85
CA ASP A 167 -1.32 9.99 12.42
C ASP A 167 -0.09 9.51 11.64
N ILE A 168 -0.13 8.26 11.16
CA ILE A 168 1.00 7.60 10.51
C ILE A 168 0.69 7.37 9.03
N LYS A 169 1.52 7.94 8.15
CA LYS A 169 1.43 7.76 6.70
C LYS A 169 2.28 6.57 6.26
N ALA A 170 1.63 5.52 5.78
CA ALA A 170 2.26 4.34 5.22
C ALA A 170 2.24 4.38 3.69
N LYS A 171 3.39 4.10 3.08
CA LYS A 171 3.49 3.97 1.62
C LYS A 171 3.09 2.58 1.19
N GLY A 172 2.49 2.48 0.00
CA GLY A 172 2.15 1.19 -0.58
C GLY A 172 3.38 0.31 -0.79
N ASN A 173 3.25 -0.98 -0.50
CA ASN A 173 4.29 -2.01 -0.60
C ASN A 173 5.51 -1.77 0.30
N GLU A 174 5.39 -0.93 1.33
CA GLU A 174 6.45 -0.66 2.30
C GLU A 174 6.06 -1.13 3.72
N THR A 175 7.08 -1.29 4.56
CA THR A 175 6.92 -1.54 6.00
C THR A 175 7.18 -0.24 6.76
N THR A 176 6.19 0.25 7.50
CA THR A 176 6.23 1.54 8.19
C THR A 176 6.16 1.33 9.70
N GLU A 177 7.00 2.01 10.46
CA GLU A 177 6.91 2.02 11.93
C GLU A 177 5.71 2.84 12.37
N ILE A 178 4.85 2.28 13.22
CA ILE A 178 3.62 2.93 13.68
C ILE A 178 3.75 3.48 15.10
N GLY A 179 4.74 3.02 15.86
CA GLY A 179 5.00 3.46 17.22
C GLY A 179 5.67 2.36 18.02
N GLU A 180 5.85 2.62 19.31
CA GLU A 180 6.45 1.65 20.22
C GLU A 180 5.46 1.25 21.30
N PHE A 181 5.58 0.01 21.76
CA PHE A 181 4.71 -0.61 22.75
C PHE A 181 5.55 -1.43 23.73
N ILE A 182 5.15 -1.45 25.01
CA ILE A 182 5.73 -2.45 25.92
C ILE A 182 5.22 -3.84 25.54
N VAL A 183 5.78 -4.87 26.17
CA VAL A 183 5.34 -6.23 25.83
C VAL A 183 3.90 -6.53 26.24
N GLY A 184 3.18 -7.21 25.35
CA GLY A 184 1.79 -7.55 25.55
C GLY A 184 1.07 -7.88 24.25
N LYS A 185 -0.25 -8.03 24.38
CA LYS A 185 -1.18 -8.10 23.27
C LYS A 185 -2.06 -6.86 23.31
N TYR A 186 -2.25 -6.23 22.16
CA TYR A 186 -3.03 -5.01 22.00
C TYR A 186 -4.03 -5.19 20.87
N ASP A 187 -5.23 -4.69 21.08
CA ASP A 187 -6.20 -4.39 20.03
C ASP A 187 -6.39 -2.88 20.06
N VAL A 188 -5.81 -2.21 19.07
CA VAL A 188 -5.77 -0.74 19.01
C VAL A 188 -6.83 -0.28 18.03
N GLU A 189 -7.90 0.35 18.53
CA GLU A 189 -8.91 0.99 17.69
C GLU A 189 -8.24 1.99 16.76
N THR A 190 -8.51 1.86 15.47
CA THR A 190 -7.77 2.61 14.44
C THR A 190 -8.72 2.99 13.31
N THR A 191 -8.62 4.24 12.87
CA THR A 191 -9.22 4.70 11.61
C THR A 191 -8.14 4.66 10.53
N LYS A 192 -8.39 3.89 9.46
CA LYS A 192 -7.52 3.83 8.29
C LYS A 192 -8.10 4.70 7.19
N GLU A 193 -7.31 5.65 6.71
CA GLU A 193 -7.67 6.53 5.61
C GLU A 193 -6.98 6.11 4.33
N LEU A 194 -7.77 5.95 3.27
CA LEU A 194 -7.33 5.77 1.90
C LEU A 194 -7.78 6.97 1.08
N GLU A 195 -7.20 7.12 -0.11
CA GLU A 195 -7.68 8.11 -1.06
C GLU A 195 -9.17 7.90 -1.43
N GLN A 196 -9.61 6.64 -1.40
CA GLN A 196 -10.97 6.23 -1.67
C GLN A 196 -11.87 6.26 -0.42
N GLY A 197 -11.46 6.91 0.67
CA GLY A 197 -12.25 7.05 1.90
C GLY A 197 -11.66 6.37 3.13
N SER A 198 -12.34 6.51 4.25
CA SER A 198 -11.93 5.99 5.55
C SER A 198 -12.66 4.70 5.93
N MET A 199 -12.03 3.92 6.81
CA MET A 199 -12.61 2.73 7.44
C MET A 199 -12.14 2.62 8.88
N ASP A 200 -13.06 2.30 9.78
CA ASP A 200 -12.73 2.00 11.17
C ASP A 200 -12.49 0.49 11.35
N GLY A 201 -11.56 0.18 12.23
CA GLY A 201 -11.18 -1.19 12.56
C GLY A 201 -10.18 -1.21 13.70
N GLN A 202 -9.32 -2.22 13.72
CA GLN A 202 -8.32 -2.35 14.75
C GLN A 202 -6.98 -2.87 14.21
N LEU A 203 -5.91 -2.44 14.87
CA LEU A 203 -4.59 -3.04 14.74
C LEU A 203 -4.37 -4.00 15.89
N THR A 204 -4.24 -5.29 15.59
CA THR A 204 -3.89 -6.30 16.57
C THR A 204 -2.38 -6.48 16.63
N ILE A 205 -1.79 -6.27 17.80
CA ILE A 205 -0.34 -6.35 18.04
C ILE A 205 -0.08 -7.47 19.05
N ASP A 206 0.87 -8.35 18.75
CA ASP A 206 1.37 -9.36 19.67
C ASP A 206 2.89 -9.26 19.73
N THR A 207 3.43 -8.61 20.77
CA THR A 207 4.87 -8.33 20.86
C THR A 207 5.72 -9.58 21.05
N SER A 208 5.11 -10.73 21.40
CA SER A 208 5.79 -12.02 21.48
C SER A 208 6.11 -12.61 20.10
N LYS A 209 5.43 -12.13 19.06
CA LYS A 209 5.54 -12.60 17.69
C LYS A 209 6.37 -11.62 16.86
N LYS A 210 7.35 -12.17 16.16
CA LYS A 210 8.19 -11.44 15.22
C LYS A 210 8.17 -12.12 13.87
N ASP A 211 8.27 -11.33 12.82
CA ASP A 211 8.45 -11.86 11.47
C ASP A 211 9.90 -12.34 11.25
N LYS A 212 10.17 -12.82 10.03
CA LYS A 212 11.49 -13.29 9.61
C LYS A 212 12.62 -12.26 9.79
N ASP A 213 12.28 -10.97 9.77
CA ASP A 213 13.21 -9.85 9.90
C ASP A 213 13.30 -9.36 11.35
N LYS A 214 12.76 -10.14 12.30
CA LYS A 214 12.69 -9.85 13.74
C LYS A 214 11.89 -8.59 14.09
N LYS A 215 10.96 -8.17 13.22
CA LYS A 215 10.06 -7.04 13.45
C LYS A 215 8.72 -7.51 14.02
N ILE A 216 8.14 -6.74 14.93
CA ILE A 216 6.76 -6.95 15.39
C ILE A 216 5.84 -6.30 14.37
N ILE A 217 5.04 -7.12 13.66
CA ILE A 217 4.14 -6.64 12.61
C ILE A 217 2.70 -6.65 13.15
N ALA A 218 2.07 -5.48 13.19
CA ALA A 218 0.66 -5.32 13.51
C ALA A 218 -0.20 -6.00 12.43
N GLN A 219 -1.19 -6.76 12.86
CA GLN A 219 -2.20 -7.34 12.00
C GLN A 219 -3.32 -6.32 11.81
N GLN A 220 -3.76 -6.17 10.57
CA GLN A 220 -4.82 -5.24 10.19
C GLN A 220 -6.16 -5.97 10.17
N ASP A 221 -7.11 -5.52 10.99
CA ASP A 221 -8.48 -6.03 11.02
C ASP A 221 -9.44 -4.89 10.71
N PHE A 222 -9.68 -4.68 9.41
CA PHE A 222 -10.60 -3.68 8.88
C PHE A 222 -11.62 -4.38 7.98
N LYS A 223 -12.86 -3.90 8.02
CA LYS A 223 -13.88 -4.33 7.04
C LYS A 223 -13.55 -3.70 5.70
N GLN A 224 -13.15 -4.52 4.75
CA GLN A 224 -12.64 -4.05 3.47
C GLN A 224 -13.09 -4.92 2.31
N ALA A 225 -13.41 -4.26 1.21
CA ALA A 225 -13.79 -4.89 -0.03
C ALA A 225 -12.59 -5.00 -0.96
N GLN A 226 -12.52 -6.11 -1.66
CA GLN A 226 -11.57 -6.38 -2.73
C GLN A 226 -12.33 -6.98 -3.90
N PHE A 227 -11.75 -6.88 -5.10
CA PHE A 227 -12.35 -7.53 -6.26
C PHE A 227 -11.31 -8.10 -7.22
N LYS A 228 -11.71 -9.15 -7.93
CA LYS A 228 -11.08 -9.65 -9.15
C LYS A 228 -11.99 -9.36 -10.33
N THR A 229 -11.42 -9.43 -11.52
CA THR A 229 -12.13 -9.13 -12.77
C THR A 229 -12.26 -10.39 -13.63
N GLU A 230 -13.43 -10.58 -14.21
CA GLU A 230 -13.65 -11.45 -15.36
C GLU A 230 -14.07 -10.60 -16.55
N VAL A 231 -13.35 -10.72 -17.67
CA VAL A 231 -13.59 -9.89 -18.85
C VAL A 231 -14.06 -10.76 -20.00
N SER A 232 -15.19 -10.38 -20.59
CA SER A 232 -15.79 -11.00 -21.76
C SER A 232 -15.80 -10.03 -22.94
N ASP A 233 -15.89 -10.58 -24.15
CA ASP A 233 -15.94 -9.83 -25.41
C ASP A 233 -14.71 -8.93 -25.68
N ALA A 234 -13.55 -9.32 -25.15
CA ALA A 234 -12.29 -8.63 -25.37
C ALA A 234 -11.49 -9.18 -26.56
N GLY A 235 -12.06 -10.08 -27.37
CA GLY A 235 -11.32 -10.80 -28.43
C GLY A 235 -10.73 -9.90 -29.51
N ASP A 236 -11.36 -8.76 -29.77
CA ASP A 236 -10.92 -7.76 -30.75
C ASP A 236 -10.08 -6.64 -30.14
N ILE A 237 -10.07 -6.52 -28.81
CA ILE A 237 -9.41 -5.43 -28.10
C ILE A 237 -7.90 -5.70 -28.06
N ASP A 238 -7.08 -4.67 -28.29
CA ASP A 238 -5.63 -4.79 -28.08
C ASP A 238 -5.35 -5.04 -26.59
N LYS A 239 -4.83 -6.23 -26.28
CA LYS A 239 -4.51 -6.64 -24.91
C LYS A 239 -3.53 -5.69 -24.22
N ASN A 240 -2.63 -5.04 -24.97
CA ASN A 240 -1.64 -4.12 -24.40
C ASN A 240 -2.22 -2.75 -24.07
N SER A 241 -3.39 -2.42 -24.62
CA SER A 241 -4.10 -1.16 -24.36
C SER A 241 -4.96 -1.19 -23.09
N LEU A 242 -5.20 -2.39 -22.53
CA LEU A 242 -6.15 -2.59 -21.44
C LEU A 242 -5.77 -1.80 -20.18
N LYS A 243 -6.72 -0.99 -19.70
CA LYS A 243 -6.63 -0.23 -18.46
C LYS A 243 -7.90 -0.41 -17.66
N ILE A 244 -7.76 -0.58 -16.35
CA ILE A 244 -8.88 -0.55 -15.42
C ILE A 244 -9.03 0.86 -14.88
N ASN A 245 -10.24 1.39 -14.94
CA ASN A 245 -10.60 2.65 -14.32
C ASN A 245 -11.31 2.35 -13.01
N ILE A 246 -10.90 3.02 -11.93
CA ILE A 246 -11.54 2.96 -10.60
C ILE A 246 -11.74 4.41 -10.18
N ASP A 247 -12.98 4.87 -10.09
CA ASP A 247 -13.37 6.26 -9.77
C ASP A 247 -12.61 7.32 -10.59
N GLY A 248 -12.60 7.14 -11.92
CA GLY A 248 -11.99 8.08 -12.84
C GLY A 248 -10.47 7.90 -13.00
N LYS A 249 -9.83 7.03 -12.21
CA LYS A 249 -8.38 6.82 -12.28
C LYS A 249 -8.01 5.56 -13.03
N ASP A 250 -7.21 5.74 -14.08
CA ASP A 250 -6.69 4.62 -14.86
C ASP A 250 -5.49 3.96 -14.20
N LYS A 251 -5.51 2.63 -14.14
CA LYS A 251 -4.39 1.79 -13.77
C LYS A 251 -4.18 0.72 -14.85
N THR A 252 -2.96 0.20 -14.95
CA THR A 252 -2.68 -0.94 -15.83
C THR A 252 -3.57 -2.12 -15.44
N TYR A 253 -4.26 -2.68 -16.42
CA TYR A 253 -5.06 -3.87 -16.22
C TYR A 253 -4.17 -5.12 -16.17
N LYS A 254 -4.44 -6.04 -15.24
CA LYS A 254 -3.81 -7.36 -15.16
C LYS A 254 -4.87 -8.39 -14.86
N GLU A 255 -5.00 -9.38 -15.74
CA GLU A 255 -5.93 -10.49 -15.56
C GLU A 255 -5.61 -11.26 -14.27
N GLY A 256 -6.66 -11.64 -13.52
CA GLY A 256 -6.54 -12.37 -12.25
C GLY A 256 -5.99 -11.56 -11.06
N LYS A 257 -5.58 -10.31 -11.26
CA LYS A 257 -5.13 -9.44 -10.16
C LYS A 257 -6.30 -9.14 -9.22
N VAL A 258 -6.04 -9.18 -7.92
CA VAL A 258 -6.94 -8.63 -6.88
C VAL A 258 -6.68 -7.14 -6.75
N TYR A 259 -7.75 -6.35 -6.86
CA TYR A 259 -7.76 -4.91 -6.66
C TYR A 259 -8.39 -4.60 -5.30
N GLY A 260 -7.82 -3.63 -4.60
CA GLY A 260 -8.16 -3.31 -3.21
C GLY A 260 -6.93 -2.87 -2.43
N TYR A 261 -7.04 -2.62 -1.14
CA TYR A 261 -8.26 -2.71 -0.31
C TYR A 261 -9.10 -1.42 -0.39
N PHE A 262 -10.45 -1.53 -0.32
CA PHE A 262 -11.38 -0.39 -0.32
C PHE A 262 -12.32 -0.44 0.90
N PRO A 263 -12.81 0.70 1.42
CA PRO A 263 -13.89 0.72 2.41
C PRO A 263 -15.16 0.04 1.88
N ILE A 264 -15.80 -0.81 2.69
CA ILE A 264 -17.02 -1.54 2.29
C ILE A 264 -18.22 -0.63 2.03
N GLU A 265 -18.21 0.57 2.60
CA GLU A 265 -19.25 1.59 2.39
C GLU A 265 -19.04 2.38 1.10
N GLN A 266 -17.86 2.27 0.48
CA GLN A 266 -17.55 2.91 -0.78
C GLN A 266 -17.92 1.99 -1.94
N THR A 267 -18.66 2.52 -2.91
CA THR A 267 -19.08 1.80 -4.11
C THR A 267 -18.44 2.43 -5.34
N PRO A 268 -17.12 2.25 -5.54
CA PRO A 268 -16.41 2.89 -6.64
C PRO A 268 -16.97 2.43 -7.99
N ASP A 269 -17.07 3.35 -8.94
CA ASP A 269 -17.41 3.04 -10.32
C ASP A 269 -16.18 2.46 -11.02
N ILE A 270 -16.31 1.20 -11.45
CA ILE A 270 -15.24 0.45 -12.08
C ILE A 270 -15.65 0.09 -13.50
N TYR A 271 -14.73 0.27 -14.44
CA TYR A 271 -14.87 -0.25 -15.79
C TYR A 271 -13.48 -0.51 -16.39
N ILE A 272 -13.42 -1.33 -17.42
CA ILE A 272 -12.19 -1.59 -18.16
C ILE A 272 -12.32 -0.90 -19.52
N LYS A 273 -11.21 -0.32 -19.97
CA LYS A 273 -11.10 0.26 -21.31
C LYS A 273 -9.98 -0.41 -22.09
N GLY A 274 -10.13 -0.42 -23.40
CA GLY A 274 -9.12 -0.89 -24.33
C GLY A 274 -9.42 -0.37 -25.72
N ASP A 275 -8.41 -0.43 -26.57
CA ASP A 275 -8.42 0.15 -27.89
C ASP A 275 -8.66 -0.93 -28.94
N PHE A 276 -9.46 -0.58 -29.96
CA PHE A 276 -9.66 -1.36 -31.17
C PHE A 276 -9.67 -0.39 -32.35
N ASP A 277 -8.77 -0.64 -33.31
CA ASP A 277 -8.64 0.14 -34.55
C ASP A 277 -8.57 1.67 -34.32
N GLY A 278 -7.75 2.08 -33.34
CA GLY A 278 -7.53 3.49 -33.00
C GLY A 278 -8.65 4.16 -32.18
N GLU A 279 -9.72 3.45 -31.84
CA GLU A 279 -10.81 3.93 -30.98
C GLU A 279 -10.79 3.23 -29.61
N THR A 280 -11.08 3.96 -28.54
CA THR A 280 -11.18 3.40 -27.19
C THR A 280 -12.61 2.95 -26.88
N TYR A 281 -12.75 1.69 -26.49
CA TYR A 281 -13.99 1.08 -26.02
C TYR A 281 -13.95 0.91 -24.51
N LYS A 282 -15.13 0.88 -23.89
CA LYS A 282 -15.31 0.64 -22.45
C LYS A 282 -16.24 -0.55 -22.24
N THR A 283 -16.02 -1.27 -21.15
CA THR A 283 -16.98 -2.25 -20.66
C THR A 283 -18.17 -1.56 -20.00
N ASN A 284 -19.19 -2.33 -19.62
CA ASN A 284 -20.18 -1.88 -18.64
C ASN A 284 -19.49 -1.45 -17.33
N VAL A 285 -20.12 -0.51 -16.61
CA VAL A 285 -19.69 -0.08 -15.28
C VAL A 285 -20.19 -1.09 -14.24
N ARG A 286 -19.36 -1.36 -13.23
CA ARG A 286 -19.68 -2.19 -12.06
C ARG A 286 -19.21 -1.47 -10.80
N SER A 287 -19.85 -1.76 -9.68
CA SER A 287 -19.39 -1.37 -8.36
C SER A 287 -19.16 -2.61 -7.51
N ILE A 288 -18.33 -2.49 -6.48
CA ILE A 288 -18.06 -3.60 -5.56
C ILE A 288 -19.29 -3.76 -4.64
N PRO A 289 -19.84 -4.97 -4.47
CA PRO A 289 -20.85 -5.23 -3.45
C PRO A 289 -20.33 -4.88 -2.04
N ASN A 290 -21.25 -4.51 -1.14
CA ASN A 290 -20.93 -4.26 0.26
C ASN A 290 -20.69 -5.61 0.99
N THR A 291 -19.53 -6.20 0.74
CA THR A 291 -19.11 -7.51 1.26
C THR A 291 -17.65 -7.44 1.71
N ASN A 292 -17.36 -8.05 2.87
CA ASN A 292 -15.99 -8.16 3.34
C ASN A 292 -15.26 -9.29 2.60
N GLY A 293 -14.10 -9.01 2.01
CA GLY A 293 -13.30 -9.98 1.27
C GLY A 293 -13.27 -9.75 -0.23
N VAL A 294 -12.99 -10.82 -1.00
CA VAL A 294 -12.73 -10.75 -2.44
C VAL A 294 -13.96 -11.18 -3.24
N GLU A 295 -14.51 -10.25 -4.01
CA GLU A 295 -15.59 -10.52 -4.97
C GLU A 295 -15.07 -10.66 -6.41
N THR A 296 -15.87 -11.24 -7.30
CA THR A 296 -15.53 -11.32 -8.74
C THR A 296 -16.51 -10.49 -9.55
N LEU A 297 -16.01 -9.46 -10.23
CA LEU A 297 -16.80 -8.55 -11.04
C LEU A 297 -16.70 -8.91 -12.53
N GLN A 298 -17.87 -9.03 -13.17
CA GLN A 298 -17.97 -9.35 -14.59
C GLN A 298 -18.08 -8.08 -15.43
N PHE A 299 -17.13 -7.94 -16.36
CA PHE A 299 -17.04 -6.84 -17.32
C PHE A 299 -17.20 -7.37 -18.74
N LYS A 300 -17.96 -6.64 -19.54
CA LYS A 300 -18.28 -6.99 -20.92
C LYS A 300 -18.12 -5.77 -21.81
N PHE A 301 -17.33 -5.90 -22.88
CA PHE A 301 -17.26 -4.88 -23.91
C PHE A 301 -18.54 -4.86 -24.75
N ASN A 302 -18.89 -3.69 -25.27
CA ASN A 302 -20.02 -3.57 -26.18
C ASN A 302 -19.65 -4.13 -27.57
N GLN A 303 -19.85 -5.43 -27.75
CA GLN A 303 -19.54 -6.12 -29.00
C GLN A 303 -20.35 -5.58 -30.19
N ASP A 304 -21.56 -5.07 -29.97
CA ASP A 304 -22.37 -4.47 -31.05
C ASP A 304 -21.74 -3.19 -31.58
N ALA A 305 -21.17 -2.36 -30.70
CA ALA A 305 -20.44 -1.16 -31.09
C ALA A 305 -19.17 -1.51 -31.89
N ILE A 306 -18.41 -2.51 -31.44
CA ILE A 306 -17.21 -3.00 -32.11
C ILE A 306 -17.55 -3.58 -33.49
N ASN A 307 -18.60 -4.42 -33.57
CA ASN A 307 -19.07 -5.01 -34.82
C ASN A 307 -19.57 -3.95 -35.80
N LYS A 308 -20.25 -2.90 -35.31
CA LYS A 308 -20.67 -1.76 -36.12
C LYS A 308 -19.47 -1.00 -36.69
N HIS A 309 -18.41 -0.81 -35.90
CA HIS A 309 -17.16 -0.19 -36.37
C HIS A 309 -16.50 -1.05 -37.45
N LYS A 310 -16.36 -2.37 -37.24
CA LYS A 310 -15.86 -3.32 -38.25
C LYS A 310 -16.65 -3.25 -39.56
N ALA A 311 -17.97 -3.26 -39.47
CA ALA A 311 -18.85 -3.18 -40.64
C ALA A 311 -18.68 -1.85 -41.38
N LYS A 312 -18.53 -0.73 -40.65
CA LYS A 312 -18.24 0.58 -41.21
C LYS A 312 -16.91 0.57 -41.97
N ASN A 313 -15.83 0.04 -41.38
CA ASN A 313 -14.51 0.04 -42.02
C ASN A 313 -14.48 -0.86 -43.25
N LYS A 314 -15.11 -2.04 -43.21
CA LYS A 314 -15.28 -2.89 -44.41
C LYS A 314 -16.06 -2.19 -45.53
N ARG A 315 -17.09 -1.41 -45.19
CA ARG A 315 -17.85 -0.61 -46.17
C ARG A 315 -16.98 0.48 -46.79
N ILE A 316 -16.17 1.17 -45.98
CA ILE A 316 -15.22 2.19 -46.44
C ILE A 316 -14.17 1.56 -47.38
N GLU A 317 -13.60 0.41 -47.02
CA GLU A 317 -12.66 -0.32 -47.87
C GLU A 317 -13.27 -0.66 -49.23
N ASN A 318 -14.48 -1.23 -49.25
CA ASN A 318 -15.16 -1.56 -50.49
C ASN A 318 -15.45 -0.32 -51.35
N LYS A 319 -15.80 0.81 -50.72
CA LYS A 319 -15.98 2.08 -51.43
C LYS A 319 -14.68 2.65 -51.98
N ALA A 320 -13.57 2.56 -51.24
CA ALA A 320 -12.26 2.98 -51.71
C ALA A 320 -11.82 2.15 -52.93
N LYS A 321 -12.11 0.84 -52.94
CA LYS A 321 -11.88 -0.03 -54.11
C LYS A 321 -12.69 0.42 -55.33
N GLY A 322 -13.98 0.71 -55.14
CA GLY A 322 -14.85 1.25 -56.19
C GLY A 322 -14.33 2.60 -56.71
N PHE A 323 -13.99 3.51 -55.81
CA PHE A 323 -13.42 4.82 -56.15
C PHE A 323 -12.16 4.72 -57.02
N MET A 324 -11.22 3.82 -56.69
CA MET A 324 -10.00 3.64 -57.50
C MET A 324 -10.28 3.06 -58.89
N LYS A 325 -11.32 2.23 -59.02
CA LYS A 325 -11.79 1.74 -60.32
C LYS A 325 -12.39 2.87 -61.15
N ASP A 326 -13.36 3.60 -60.59
CA ASP A 326 -14.02 4.72 -61.27
C ASP A 326 -13.00 5.80 -61.68
N TYR A 327 -12.01 6.07 -60.80
CA TYR A 327 -10.86 6.93 -61.09
C TYR A 327 -10.05 6.43 -62.29
N THR A 328 -9.78 5.13 -62.39
CA THR A 328 -8.98 4.55 -63.49
C THR A 328 -9.71 4.68 -64.82
N GLU A 329 -11.03 4.45 -64.82
CA GLU A 329 -11.89 4.65 -65.99
C GLU A 329 -11.90 6.14 -66.41
N ALA A 330 -12.10 7.05 -65.46
CA ALA A 330 -12.08 8.50 -65.70
C ALA A 330 -10.70 8.97 -66.22
N LEU A 331 -9.62 8.47 -65.64
CA LEU A 331 -8.25 8.77 -66.07
C LEU A 331 -8.01 8.30 -67.52
N ASN A 332 -8.45 7.10 -67.88
CA ASN A 332 -8.36 6.60 -69.25
C ASN A 332 -9.15 7.46 -70.24
N LYS A 333 -10.34 7.92 -69.84
CA LYS A 333 -11.16 8.85 -70.63
C LYS A 333 -10.41 10.17 -70.84
N ALA A 334 -9.87 10.74 -69.76
CA ALA A 334 -9.09 11.97 -69.78
C ALA A 334 -7.87 11.87 -70.71
N TYR A 335 -7.12 10.77 -70.68
CA TYR A 335 -6.02 10.55 -71.63
C TYR A 335 -6.49 10.42 -73.09
N LYS A 336 -7.63 9.77 -73.33
CA LYS A 336 -8.21 9.61 -74.67
C LYS A 336 -8.69 10.95 -75.26
N SER A 337 -9.30 11.80 -74.44
CA SER A 337 -9.78 13.14 -74.83
C SER A 337 -8.70 14.22 -74.74
N SER A 338 -7.57 13.93 -74.07
CA SER A 338 -6.58 14.93 -73.63
C SER A 338 -7.20 16.07 -72.83
N ASN A 339 -8.26 15.79 -72.06
CA ASN A 339 -8.98 16.77 -71.24
C ASN A 339 -8.93 16.38 -69.77
N PHE A 340 -8.26 17.19 -68.94
CA PHE A 340 -8.15 16.96 -67.50
C PHE A 340 -9.49 17.08 -66.76
N ASP A 341 -10.45 17.84 -67.30
CA ASP A 341 -11.77 18.00 -66.67
C ASP A 341 -12.54 16.67 -66.57
N ASP A 342 -12.20 15.67 -67.40
CA ASP A 342 -12.78 14.32 -67.32
C ASP A 342 -12.39 13.56 -66.03
N VAL A 343 -11.38 14.00 -65.28
CA VAL A 343 -10.89 13.34 -64.06
C VAL A 343 -10.62 14.30 -62.89
N SER A 344 -10.85 15.60 -63.06
CA SER A 344 -10.49 16.64 -62.08
C SER A 344 -11.21 16.48 -60.73
N ASP A 345 -12.46 16.01 -60.74
CA ASP A 345 -13.30 15.82 -59.54
C ASP A 345 -12.74 14.80 -58.54
N TYR A 346 -11.92 13.87 -59.02
CA TYR A 346 -11.26 12.85 -58.20
C TYR A 346 -10.14 13.41 -57.34
N PHE A 347 -9.67 14.64 -57.59
CA PHE A 347 -8.56 15.23 -56.88
C PHE A 347 -9.01 16.30 -55.89
N VAL A 348 -8.23 16.45 -54.81
CA VAL A 348 -8.27 17.67 -54.01
C VAL A 348 -7.78 18.83 -54.90
N PRO A 349 -8.56 19.92 -55.06
CA PRO A 349 -8.19 21.03 -55.92
C PRO A 349 -6.85 21.66 -55.52
N ASN A 350 -6.10 22.18 -56.50
CA ASN A 350 -4.84 22.91 -56.31
C ASN A 350 -3.72 22.11 -55.60
N THR A 351 -3.74 20.79 -55.70
CA THR A 351 -2.63 19.93 -55.20
C THR A 351 -1.57 19.71 -56.27
N ASP A 352 -0.32 19.48 -55.86
CA ASP A 352 0.78 19.11 -56.76
C ASP A 352 0.44 17.87 -57.57
N THR A 353 -0.28 16.93 -56.96
CA THR A 353 -0.76 15.71 -57.61
C THR A 353 -1.76 16.03 -58.74
N ALA A 354 -2.78 16.85 -58.48
CA ALA A 354 -3.72 17.29 -59.52
C ALA A 354 -2.99 17.99 -60.68
N ASN A 355 -2.06 18.90 -60.35
CA ASN A 355 -1.28 19.65 -61.34
C ASN A 355 -0.37 18.74 -62.18
N HIS A 356 0.25 17.73 -61.57
CA HIS A 356 1.10 16.76 -62.26
C HIS A 356 0.29 15.89 -63.22
N ILE A 357 -0.86 15.38 -62.79
CA ILE A 357 -1.75 14.58 -63.64
C ILE A 357 -2.31 15.42 -64.77
N LYS A 358 -2.73 16.66 -64.51
CA LYS A 358 -3.16 17.62 -65.54
C LYS A 358 -2.11 17.77 -66.64
N LYS A 359 -0.86 18.05 -66.28
CA LYS A 359 0.26 18.15 -67.24
C LYS A 359 0.44 16.88 -68.06
N LYS A 360 0.35 15.70 -67.44
CA LYS A 360 0.49 14.42 -68.15
C LYS A 360 -0.66 14.18 -69.12
N VAL A 361 -1.91 14.41 -68.71
CA VAL A 361 -3.11 14.24 -69.56
C VAL A 361 -3.08 15.18 -70.77
N GLU A 362 -2.77 16.46 -70.55
CA GLU A 362 -2.77 17.49 -71.60
C GLU A 362 -1.57 17.37 -72.56
N SER A 363 -0.48 16.70 -72.15
CA SER A 363 0.70 16.45 -72.99
C SER A 363 0.44 15.51 -74.19
N LYS A 364 -0.78 14.97 -74.33
CA LYS A 364 -1.19 13.98 -75.34
C LYS A 364 -0.40 12.68 -75.29
N GLN A 365 0.28 12.38 -74.18
CA GLN A 365 0.84 11.06 -73.92
C GLN A 365 -0.31 10.05 -73.81
N LYS A 366 -0.46 9.21 -74.84
CA LYS A 366 -1.45 8.12 -74.82
C LYS A 366 -1.05 7.13 -73.73
N SER A 367 -1.88 7.05 -72.70
CA SER A 367 -1.77 6.07 -71.64
C SER A 367 -3.14 5.44 -71.45
N LYS A 368 -3.20 4.12 -71.42
CA LYS A 368 -4.38 3.38 -71.00
C LYS A 368 -3.95 2.39 -69.94
N PHE A 369 -4.71 2.35 -68.87
CA PHE A 369 -4.50 1.47 -67.75
C PHE A 369 -5.63 0.44 -67.70
N LYS A 370 -5.30 -0.81 -67.38
CA LYS A 370 -6.29 -1.78 -66.94
C LYS A 370 -6.56 -1.55 -65.46
N ASP A 371 -7.78 -1.87 -65.04
CA ASP A 371 -8.15 -1.84 -63.63
C ASP A 371 -7.20 -2.69 -62.82
N GLY A 372 -6.91 -2.16 -61.64
CA GLY A 372 -5.91 -2.70 -60.75
C GLY A 372 -6.47 -3.37 -59.51
N GLU A 373 -5.56 -3.89 -58.71
CA GLU A 373 -5.86 -4.39 -57.36
C GLU A 373 -5.54 -3.33 -56.32
N VAL A 374 -6.48 -3.08 -55.42
CA VAL A 374 -6.28 -2.24 -54.23
C VAL A 374 -5.98 -3.13 -53.03
N SER A 375 -4.88 -2.84 -52.34
CA SER A 375 -4.44 -3.55 -51.14
C SER A 375 -3.97 -2.57 -50.06
N ASN A 376 -3.68 -3.10 -48.86
CA ASN A 376 -3.11 -2.36 -47.73
C ASN A 376 -3.87 -1.06 -47.36
N ILE A 377 -5.21 -1.12 -47.36
CA ILE A 377 -6.05 0.02 -47.01
C ILE A 377 -5.92 0.26 -45.49
N LYS A 378 -5.51 1.47 -45.11
CA LYS A 378 -5.40 1.91 -43.72
C LYS A 378 -6.10 3.25 -43.55
N LYS A 379 -7.03 3.32 -42.59
CA LYS A 379 -7.70 4.57 -42.23
C LYS A 379 -7.00 5.22 -41.03
N ASP A 380 -6.69 6.49 -41.14
CA ASP A 380 -6.31 7.35 -40.02
C ASP A 380 -7.18 8.61 -40.07
N LYS A 381 -8.15 8.71 -39.15
CA LYS A 381 -9.13 9.80 -39.09
C LYS A 381 -9.81 10.03 -40.44
N SER A 382 -9.57 11.17 -41.08
CA SER A 382 -10.14 11.57 -42.39
C SER A 382 -9.24 11.22 -43.58
N THR A 383 -8.19 10.43 -43.37
CA THR A 383 -7.23 10.04 -44.40
C THR A 383 -7.27 8.52 -44.58
N ILE A 384 -7.27 8.08 -45.83
CA ILE A 384 -7.21 6.67 -46.19
C ILE A 384 -5.98 6.46 -47.06
N ASN A 385 -5.04 5.70 -46.55
CA ASN A 385 -3.85 5.27 -47.28
C ASN A 385 -4.15 3.92 -47.93
N LEU A 386 -3.80 3.74 -49.19
CA LEU A 386 -3.93 2.47 -49.88
C LEU A 386 -2.82 2.26 -50.90
N VAL A 387 -2.58 1.00 -51.25
CA VAL A 387 -1.71 0.62 -52.37
C VAL A 387 -2.60 0.24 -53.54
N TYR A 388 -2.34 0.81 -54.71
CA TYR A 388 -3.06 0.48 -55.95
C TYR A 388 -2.08 0.00 -57.02
N LYS A 389 -2.35 -1.19 -57.54
CA LYS A 389 -1.53 -1.87 -58.55
C LYS A 389 -2.30 -1.94 -59.86
N LYS A 390 -1.89 -1.17 -60.86
CA LYS A 390 -2.51 -1.14 -62.21
C LYS A 390 -1.54 -1.59 -63.29
N GLU A 391 -2.04 -1.94 -64.47
CA GLU A 391 -1.21 -2.31 -65.63
C GLU A 391 -1.37 -1.31 -66.76
N ASP A 392 -0.29 -1.00 -67.48
CA ASP A 392 -0.35 -0.22 -68.71
C ASP A 392 -0.62 -1.08 -69.97
N GLU A 393 -0.73 -0.44 -71.14
CA GLU A 393 -0.94 -1.13 -72.43
C GLU A 393 0.15 -2.15 -72.81
N LYS A 394 1.34 -2.05 -72.21
CA LYS A 394 2.47 -2.97 -72.41
C LYS A 394 2.50 -4.09 -71.37
N ASN A 395 1.44 -4.23 -70.56
CA ASN A 395 1.36 -5.13 -69.41
C ASN A 395 2.48 -4.87 -68.37
N ARG A 396 3.00 -3.64 -68.29
CA ARG A 396 3.91 -3.24 -67.22
C ARG A 396 3.07 -2.88 -66.00
N GLN A 397 3.42 -3.50 -64.88
CA GLN A 397 2.78 -3.24 -63.61
C GLN A 397 3.29 -1.93 -63.01
N ILE A 398 2.37 -1.10 -62.55
CA ILE A 398 2.63 0.15 -61.82
C ILE A 398 1.98 0.00 -60.45
N THR A 399 2.80 0.09 -59.41
CA THR A 399 2.33 0.07 -58.03
C THR A 399 2.49 1.48 -57.47
N SER A 400 1.43 2.03 -56.88
CA SER A 400 1.49 3.35 -56.26
C SER A 400 0.81 3.33 -54.90
N GLU A 401 1.39 4.07 -53.95
CA GLU A 401 0.71 4.44 -52.71
C GLU A 401 -0.12 5.71 -52.95
N TYR A 402 -1.35 5.68 -52.47
CA TYR A 402 -2.30 6.79 -52.56
C TYR A 402 -2.71 7.24 -51.16
N GLU A 403 -2.73 8.56 -50.96
CA GLU A 403 -3.37 9.20 -49.81
C GLU A 403 -4.70 9.80 -50.28
N LEU A 404 -5.81 9.25 -49.78
CA LEU A 404 -7.15 9.74 -50.05
C LEU A 404 -7.66 10.58 -48.88
N GLN A 405 -8.17 11.77 -49.17
CA GLN A 405 -9.02 12.51 -48.26
C GLN A 405 -10.43 11.91 -48.28
N TYR A 406 -10.95 11.57 -47.11
CA TYR A 406 -12.26 10.95 -46.93
C TYR A 406 -13.20 11.87 -46.14
N ASP A 407 -14.37 12.17 -46.73
CA ASP A 407 -15.46 12.86 -46.04
C ASP A 407 -16.40 11.81 -45.42
N ASP A 408 -16.32 11.64 -44.10
CA ASP A 408 -17.15 10.68 -43.35
C ASP A 408 -18.66 10.96 -43.47
N LYS A 409 -19.10 12.20 -43.74
CA LYS A 409 -20.53 12.56 -43.84
C LYS A 409 -21.10 12.26 -45.22
N LYS A 410 -20.33 12.56 -46.27
CA LYS A 410 -20.73 12.32 -47.67
C LYS A 410 -20.33 10.93 -48.16
N GLU A 411 -19.44 10.26 -47.45
CA GLU A 411 -18.80 9.01 -47.84
C GLU A 411 -18.11 9.12 -49.21
N GLU A 412 -17.46 10.27 -49.44
CA GLU A 412 -16.76 10.65 -50.67
C GLU A 412 -15.24 10.63 -50.46
N PHE A 413 -14.50 10.36 -51.54
CA PHE A 413 -13.05 10.29 -51.55
C PHE A 413 -12.48 11.29 -52.54
N LYS A 414 -11.32 11.85 -52.22
CA LYS A 414 -10.50 12.63 -53.15
C LYS A 414 -9.04 12.26 -53.01
N ILE A 415 -8.34 12.12 -54.13
CA ILE A 415 -6.90 11.90 -54.16
C ILE A 415 -6.21 13.19 -53.72
N LYS A 416 -5.48 13.09 -52.60
CA LYS A 416 -4.66 14.19 -52.07
C LYS A 416 -3.22 14.08 -52.57
N SER A 417 -2.66 12.88 -52.55
CA SER A 417 -1.34 12.59 -53.10
C SER A 417 -1.22 11.16 -53.61
N TYR A 418 -0.23 10.92 -54.46
CA TYR A 418 0.22 9.57 -54.81
C TYR A 418 1.73 9.51 -55.06
N GLN A 419 2.31 8.33 -54.88
CA GLN A 419 3.72 8.04 -55.18
C GLN A 419 3.85 6.64 -55.76
N ASP A 420 4.56 6.50 -56.88
CA ASP A 420 4.90 5.19 -57.45
C ASP A 420 6.01 4.52 -56.61
N ILE A 421 5.89 3.21 -56.34
CA ILE A 421 6.81 2.41 -55.49
C ILE A 421 7.38 1.18 -56.19
#